data_AF-A0A918KKC6-F1
#
_entry.id   AF-A0A918KKC6-F1
#
_cell.length_a   1.000
_cell.length_b   1.000
_cell.length_c   1.000
_cell.angle_alpha   90.00
_cell.angle_beta   90.00
_cell.angle_gamma   90.00
#
_symmetry.space_group_name_H-M   'P 1'
#
loop_
_entity.id
_entity.type
_entity.pdbx_description
1 polymer ?
#
loop_
_entity_poly.entity_id
_entity_poly.type
_entity_poly.pdbx_seq_one_letter_code
_entity_poly.pdbx_strand_id
1 'polypeptide(L)' 'MNVRRHHLWLLAPFLLQLAALPLVNRVEPVLLGLPFLFFWLLVSTVLTPFAVWLARRGDRRRTDRAKGRAGA' A
#
# COMPACT_ATOMS: atom_id res chain seq x y z
N MET A 1 -21.79 -6.87 7.16
CA MET A 1 -20.32 -7.11 7.26
C MET A 1 -19.61 -5.78 7.44
N ASN A 2 -19.15 -5.45 8.65
CA ASN A 2 -18.39 -4.22 8.91
C ASN A 2 -16.94 -4.42 8.47
N VAL A 3 -16.66 -4.17 7.18
CA VAL A 3 -15.30 -4.18 6.63
C VAL A 3 -14.54 -3.05 7.30
N ARG A 4 -13.70 -3.39 8.28
CA ARG A 4 -12.88 -2.44 9.00
C ARG A 4 -11.93 -1.85 7.96
N ARG A 5 -12.07 -0.55 7.65
CA ARG A 5 -11.45 0.15 6.51
C ARG A 5 -9.94 -0.07 6.34
N HIS A 6 -9.26 -0.52 7.39
CA HIS A 6 -7.84 -0.91 7.42
C HIS A 6 -7.49 -2.05 6.48
N HIS A 7 -8.44 -2.94 6.17
CA HIS A 7 -8.18 -4.11 5.30
C HIS A 7 -7.95 -3.67 3.84
N LEU A 8 -8.39 -2.46 3.48
CA LEU A 8 -8.14 -1.85 2.18
C LEU A 8 -6.63 -1.60 1.93
N TRP A 9 -5.82 -1.43 2.98
CA TRP A 9 -4.37 -1.30 2.83
C TRP A 9 -3.68 -2.60 2.37
N LEU A 10 -4.31 -3.76 2.60
CA LEU A 10 -3.82 -5.05 2.10
C LEU A 10 -4.08 -5.22 0.59
N LEU A 11 -5.00 -4.46 0.02
CA LEU A 11 -5.27 -4.45 -1.42
C LEU A 11 -4.30 -3.54 -2.18
N ALA A 12 -3.56 -2.68 -1.48
CA ALA A 12 -2.59 -1.77 -2.09
C ALA A 12 -1.56 -2.46 -3.01
N PRO A 13 -0.86 -3.55 -2.60
CA PRO A 13 0.08 -4.23 -3.50
C PRO A 13 -0.60 -4.82 -4.74
N PHE A 14 -1.81 -5.36 -4.60
CA PHE A 14 -2.56 -5.93 -5.72
C PHE A 14 -3.04 -4.87 -6.71
N LEU A 15 -3.59 -3.77 -6.21
CA LEU A 15 -4.04 -2.64 -7.04
C LEU A 15 -2.86 -1.98 -7.76
N LEU A 16 -1.71 -1.90 -7.09
CA LEU A 16 -0.48 -1.45 -7.73
C LEU A 16 -0.11 -2.41 -8.85
N GLN A 17 -0.07 -3.73 -8.60
CA GLN A 17 0.30 -4.70 -9.62
C GLN A 17 -0.68 -4.74 -10.81
N LEU A 18 -1.97 -4.50 -10.58
CA LEU A 18 -3.00 -4.34 -11.62
C LEU A 18 -2.82 -3.05 -12.43
N ALA A 19 -2.47 -1.94 -11.78
CA ALA A 19 -2.14 -0.70 -12.46
C ALA A 19 -0.86 -0.83 -13.33
N ALA A 20 0.02 -1.78 -13.02
CA ALA A 20 1.20 -2.09 -13.82
C ALA A 20 0.84 -2.62 -15.21
N LEU A 21 -0.21 -3.46 -15.33
CA LEU A 21 -0.59 -4.18 -16.55
C LEU A 21 -0.68 -3.30 -17.80
N PRO A 22 -1.40 -2.16 -17.81
CA PRO A 22 -1.44 -1.28 -18.98
C PRO A 22 -0.13 -0.57 -19.29
N LEU A 23 0.80 -0.44 -18.32
CA LEU A 23 2.11 0.18 -18.53
C LEU A 23 3.15 -0.80 -19.08
N VAL A 24 3.10 -2.08 -18.68
CA VAL A 24 3.99 -3.13 -19.25
C VAL A 24 3.61 -3.48 -20.68
N ASN A 25 2.32 -3.36 -21.02
CA ASN A 25 1.81 -3.71 -22.35
C ASN A 25 2.09 -2.63 -23.42
N ARG A 26 3.10 -1.78 -23.21
CA ARG A 26 3.58 -0.74 -24.13
C ARG A 26 5.07 -1.00 -24.40
N VAL A 27 5.46 -1.09 -25.66
CA VAL A 27 6.67 -1.81 -26.11
C VAL A 27 8.02 -1.22 -25.65
N GLU A 28 8.15 0.06 -25.26
CA GLU A 28 9.34 0.55 -24.54
C GLU A 28 8.97 1.75 -23.63
N PRO A 29 8.54 1.55 -22.38
CA PRO A 29 8.23 2.66 -21.50
C PRO A 29 9.49 3.04 -20.71
N VAL A 30 10.03 4.22 -20.98
CA VAL A 30 11.01 4.88 -20.11
C VAL A 30 10.25 5.87 -19.23
N LEU A 31 10.22 5.61 -17.91
CA LEU A 31 9.59 6.50 -16.93
C LEU A 31 10.68 7.19 -16.11
N LEU A 32 10.68 8.53 -16.12
CA LEU A 32 11.69 9.34 -15.41
C LEU A 32 13.14 9.00 -15.79
N GLY A 33 13.38 8.56 -17.03
CA GLY A 33 14.71 8.13 -17.50
C GLY A 33 15.12 6.72 -17.07
N LEU A 34 14.26 5.99 -16.35
CA LEU A 34 14.51 4.60 -15.94
C LEU A 34 13.72 3.62 -16.82
N PRO A 35 14.31 2.44 -17.13
CA PRO A 35 13.54 1.36 -17.74
C PRO A 35 12.36 1.00 -16.84
N PHE A 36 11.19 0.77 -17.43
CA PHE A 36 9.95 0.51 -16.69
C PHE A 36 10.11 -0.49 -15.54
N LEU A 37 10.79 -1.61 -15.78
CA LEU A 37 11.04 -2.63 -14.76
C LEU A 37 11.75 -2.09 -13.53
N PHE A 38 12.76 -1.22 -13.69
CA PHE A 38 13.50 -0.64 -12.57
C PHE A 38 12.65 0.37 -11.80
N PHE A 39 11.94 1.25 -12.52
CA PHE A 39 11.00 2.18 -11.89
C PHE A 39 9.94 1.42 -11.09
N TRP A 40 9.39 0.36 -11.68
CA TRP A 40 8.39 -0.50 -11.05
C TRP A 40 8.91 -1.21 -9.80
N LEU A 41 10.13 -1.73 -9.88
CA LEU A 41 10.81 -2.38 -8.76
C LEU A 41 10.98 -1.38 -7.61
N LEU A 42 11.49 -0.18 -7.89
CA LEU A 42 11.70 0.89 -6.91
C LEU A 42 10.40 1.28 -6.20
N VAL A 43 9.32 1.49 -6.96
CA VAL A 43 7.99 1.80 -6.40
C VAL A 43 7.52 0.66 -5.50
N SER A 44 7.65 -0.60 -5.91
CA SER A 44 7.23 -1.75 -5.12
C SER A 44 8.04 -1.90 -3.82
N THR A 45 9.34 -1.63 -3.88
CA THR A 45 10.24 -1.63 -2.72
C THR A 45 9.82 -0.57 -1.69
N VAL A 46 9.39 0.62 -2.12
CA VAL A 46 8.92 1.68 -1.20
C VAL A 46 7.49 1.40 -0.71
N LEU A 47 6.64 0.85 -1.58
CA LEU A 47 5.23 0.59 -1.27
C LEU A 47 5.07 -0.44 -0.14
N THR A 48 5.92 -1.47 -0.11
CA THR A 48 5.86 -2.55 0.88
C THR A 48 5.99 -2.05 2.32
N PRO A 49 7.07 -1.35 2.72
CA PRO A 49 7.17 -0.77 4.06
C PRO A 49 6.12 0.33 4.29
N PHE A 50 5.73 1.08 3.26
CA PHE A 50 4.69 2.11 3.38
C PHE A 50 3.31 1.52 3.75
N ALA A 51 2.91 0.43 3.11
CA ALA A 51 1.67 -0.28 3.41
C ALA A 51 1.68 -0.83 4.85
N VAL A 52 2.80 -1.43 5.28
CA VAL A 52 2.99 -1.91 6.66
C VAL A 52 2.92 -0.75 7.67
N TRP A 53 3.54 0.38 7.35
CA TRP A 53 3.52 1.56 8.21
C TRP A 53 2.09 2.12 8.37
N LEU A 54 1.32 2.18 7.29
CA LEU A 54 -0.07 2.63 7.32
C LEU A 54 -1.00 1.67 8.06
N ALA A 55 -0.81 0.36 7.90
CA ALA A 55 -1.51 -0.64 8.69
C ALA A 55 -1.24 -0.44 10.19
N ARG A 56 0.03 -0.27 10.57
CA ARG A 56 0.43 -0.02 11.96
C ARG A 56 -0.14 1.28 12.52
N ARG A 57 -0.19 2.35 11.72
CA ARG A 57 -0.77 3.64 12.13
C ARG A 57 -2.27 3.54 12.36
N GLY A 58 -2.98 2.75 11.54
CA GLY A 58 -4.41 2.48 11.71
C GLY A 58 -4.72 1.71 13.00
N ASP A 59 -3.90 0.72 13.34
CA ASP A 59 -4.11 -0.11 14.54
C ASP A 59 -3.80 0.63 15.85
N ARG A 60 -2.81 1.52 15.88
CA ARG A 60 -2.53 2.34 17.06
C ARG A 60 -3.72 3.21 17.47
N ARG A 61 -4.43 3.81 16.50
CA ARG A 61 -5.62 4.65 16.76
C ARG A 61 -6.79 3.88 17.39
N ARG A 62 -6.86 2.56 17.20
CA ARG A 62 -7.85 1.70 17.86
C ARG A 62 -7.45 1.32 19.28
N THR A 63 -6.17 1.06 19.50
CA THR A 63 -5.66 0.64 20.81
C THR A 63 -5.79 1.76 21.84
N ASP A 64 -5.55 3.02 21.47
CA ASP A 64 -5.76 4.18 22.36
C ASP A 64 -7.22 4.35 22.78
N ARG A 65 -8.18 4.14 21.85
CA ARG A 65 -9.61 4.20 22.18
C ARG A 65 -10.08 3.05 23.07
N ALA A 66 -9.45 1.87 22.96
CA ALA A 66 -9.76 0.73 23.83
C ALA A 66 -9.25 0.95 25.26
N LYS A 67 -8.03 1.49 25.42
CA LYS A 67 -7.46 1.84 26.74
C LYS A 67 -8.29 2.89 27.48
N GLY A 68 -8.75 3.93 26.79
CA GLY A 68 -9.58 4.98 27.41
C GLY A 68 -10.97 4.52 27.89
N ARG A 69 -11.44 3.34 27.45
CA ARG A 69 -12.75 2.77 27.80
C ARG A 69 -12.68 1.69 28.89
N ALA A 70 -11.48 1.17 29.17
CA ALA A 70 -11.22 0.20 30.23
C ALA A 70 -10.67 0.84 31.52
N GLY A 71 -10.32 2.13 31.47
CA GLY A 71 -9.88 2.92 32.62
C GLY A 71 -10.92 3.90 33.17
N ALA A 72 -12.17 3.82 32.69
CA ALA A 72 -13.33 4.57 33.17
C ALA A 72 -14.38 3.57 33.67
#